data_AF-A0A946CVW6-F1
#
_entry.id   AF-A0A946CVW6-F1
#
_cell.length_a   1.000
_cell.length_b   1.000
_cell.length_c   1.000
_cell.angle_alpha   90.00
_cell.angle_beta   90.00
_cell.angle_gamma   90.00
#
_symmetry.space_group_name_H-M   'P 1'
#
loop_
_entity.id
_entity.type
_entity.pdbx_description
1 polymer ?
#
loop_
_entity_poly.entity_id
_entity_poly.type
_entity_poly.pdbx_seq_one_letter_code
_entity_poly.pdbx_strand_id
1 'polypeptide(L)'
;MNTQKVLQKFWALSLVILLAGFIGIGQTSAQTNYFVDTVAGNNTFNGSQMAVGGFPNGPFKTIAAATAVAVDGDTVTILANSYAEAISTTAAVTYEVQTSGGNTVVTITSITHNSAADTATYTDAAGGGVGTFALTGGITLTAGTVNFGTAVVVATGQTITRTLGALTGTAPTTTNVNVTYNGALTAGMTAG
;
A
#
# COMPACT_ATOMS: atom_id res chain seq x y z
N MET A 1 -63.80 -11.93 -8.98
CA MET A 1 -62.61 -12.76 -9.24
C MET A 1 -61.37 -12.01 -9.75
N ASN A 2 -61.28 -10.67 -9.62
CA ASN A 2 -60.11 -9.91 -10.13
C ASN A 2 -59.17 -9.35 -9.06
N THR A 3 -59.58 -9.31 -7.79
CA THR A 3 -58.79 -8.69 -6.71
C THR A 3 -57.60 -9.54 -6.25
N GLN A 4 -57.74 -10.88 -6.26
CA GLN A 4 -56.64 -11.80 -5.89
C GLN A 4 -55.47 -11.76 -6.89
N LYS A 5 -55.75 -11.57 -8.18
CA LYS A 5 -54.73 -11.48 -9.24
C LYS A 5 -53.91 -10.19 -9.17
N VAL A 6 -54.47 -9.10 -8.65
CA VAL A 6 -53.76 -7.82 -8.48
C VAL A 6 -52.86 -7.88 -7.24
N LEU A 7 -53.32 -8.49 -6.15
CA LEU A 7 -52.55 -8.62 -4.93
C LEU A 7 -51.29 -9.48 -5.16
N GLN A 8 -51.41 -10.64 -5.83
CA GLN A 8 -50.25 -11.47 -6.18
C GLN A 8 -49.22 -10.75 -7.05
N LYS A 9 -49.66 -9.88 -7.97
CA LYS A 9 -48.76 -9.08 -8.82
C LYS A 9 -48.02 -8.00 -8.03
N PHE A 10 -48.65 -7.40 -7.02
CA PHE A 10 -48.01 -6.44 -6.12
C PHE A 10 -46.94 -7.09 -5.22
N TRP A 11 -47.20 -8.31 -4.74
CA TRP A 11 -46.21 -9.07 -3.95
C TRP A 11 -44.99 -9.48 -4.79
N ALA A 12 -45.19 -9.95 -6.02
CA ALA A 12 -44.10 -10.34 -6.90
C ALA A 12 -43.23 -9.14 -7.31
N LEU A 13 -43.83 -7.98 -7.61
CA LEU A 13 -43.08 -6.77 -8.00
C LEU A 13 -42.28 -6.19 -6.83
N SER A 14 -42.85 -6.21 -5.62
CA SER A 14 -42.16 -5.75 -4.41
C SER A 14 -40.98 -6.64 -4.04
N LEU A 15 -41.09 -7.96 -4.26
CA LEU A 15 -40.00 -8.91 -4.03
C LEU A 15 -38.84 -8.72 -5.04
N VAL A 16 -39.16 -8.43 -6.30
CA VAL A 16 -38.15 -8.18 -7.35
C VAL A 16 -37.40 -6.86 -7.13
N ILE A 17 -38.11 -5.80 -6.69
CA ILE A 17 -37.49 -4.51 -6.35
C ILE A 17 -36.62 -4.64 -5.09
N LEU A 18 -37.08 -5.40 -4.09
CA LEU A 18 -36.30 -5.68 -2.89
C LEU A 18 -35.02 -6.48 -3.23
N LEU A 19 -35.12 -7.46 -4.14
CA LEU A 19 -33.97 -8.27 -4.57
C LEU A 19 -32.97 -7.47 -5.42
N ALA A 20 -33.44 -6.54 -6.27
CA ALA A 20 -32.57 -5.62 -7.01
C ALA A 20 -31.89 -4.57 -6.10
N GLY A 21 -32.54 -4.19 -4.99
CA GLY A 21 -31.99 -3.25 -4.00
C GLY A 21 -30.78 -3.80 -3.23
N PHE A 22 -30.68 -5.13 -3.04
CA PHE A 22 -29.53 -5.75 -2.37
C PHE A 22 -28.32 -5.99 -3.29
N ILE A 23 -28.49 -5.91 -4.62
CA ILE A 23 -27.38 -6.06 -5.58
C ILE A 23 -26.58 -4.75 -5.71
N GLY A 24 -27.14 -3.62 -5.25
CA GLY A 24 -26.53 -2.29 -5.35
C GLY A 24 -25.74 -1.81 -4.12
N ILE A 25 -25.73 -2.56 -3.01
CA ILE A 25 -24.84 -2.27 -1.88
C ILE A 25 -23.46 -2.83 -2.21
N GLY A 26 -22.52 -1.89 -2.35
CA GLY A 26 -21.23 -2.08 -2.99
C GLY A 26 -20.53 -3.37 -2.63
N GLN A 27 -20.02 -4.05 -3.66
CA GLN A 27 -18.84 -4.86 -3.46
C GLN A 27 -17.78 -3.94 -2.90
N THR A 28 -17.52 -4.03 -1.59
CA THR A 28 -16.23 -3.65 -1.06
C THR A 28 -15.24 -4.47 -1.87
N SER A 29 -14.45 -3.82 -2.74
CA SER A 29 -13.36 -4.49 -3.44
C SER A 29 -12.63 -5.33 -2.42
N ALA A 30 -12.56 -6.65 -2.64
CA ALA A 30 -11.82 -7.51 -1.74
C ALA A 30 -10.38 -7.02 -1.75
N GLN A 31 -9.94 -6.45 -0.63
CA GLN A 31 -8.57 -5.98 -0.45
C GLN A 31 -7.66 -7.17 -0.71
N THR A 32 -6.78 -7.04 -1.70
CA THR A 32 -5.89 -8.12 -2.10
C THR A 32 -4.55 -7.93 -1.41
N ASN A 33 -3.98 -9.03 -0.93
CA ASN A 33 -2.61 -9.04 -0.42
C ASN A 33 -1.69 -9.64 -1.47
N TYR A 34 -0.67 -8.88 -1.88
CA TYR A 34 0.37 -9.31 -2.80
C TYR A 34 1.66 -9.59 -2.05
N PHE A 35 2.28 -10.74 -2.32
CA PHE A 35 3.52 -11.14 -1.69
C PHE A 35 4.73 -10.89 -2.59
N VAL A 36 5.84 -10.46 -2.00
CA VAL A 36 7.10 -10.16 -2.69
C VAL A 36 8.27 -10.88 -2.02
N ASP A 37 9.06 -11.60 -2.82
CA ASP A 37 10.31 -12.25 -2.40
C ASP A 37 11.35 -12.12 -3.52
N THR A 38 12.45 -11.42 -3.26
CA THR A 38 13.53 -11.22 -4.25
C THR A 38 14.27 -12.52 -4.62
N VAL A 39 14.25 -13.52 -3.74
CA VAL A 39 14.96 -14.79 -3.90
C VAL A 39 14.12 -15.78 -4.69
N ALA A 40 12.93 -16.12 -4.20
CA ALA A 40 12.07 -17.14 -4.80
C ALA A 40 11.04 -16.58 -5.82
N GLY A 41 10.84 -15.26 -5.85
CA GLY A 41 9.79 -14.64 -6.64
C GLY A 41 10.05 -14.57 -8.14
N ASN A 42 8.97 -14.41 -8.89
CA ASN A 42 8.96 -14.19 -10.34
C ASN A 42 7.86 -13.19 -10.71
N ASN A 43 8.18 -12.19 -11.53
CA ASN A 43 7.21 -11.16 -11.94
C ASN A 43 6.15 -11.67 -12.92
N THR A 44 6.23 -12.93 -13.36
CA THR A 44 5.14 -13.61 -14.09
C THR A 44 4.13 -14.30 -13.17
N PHE A 45 4.40 -14.37 -11.86
CA PHE A 45 3.41 -14.82 -10.87
C PHE A 45 2.38 -13.73 -10.56
N ASN A 46 1.29 -14.12 -9.91
CA ASN A 46 0.19 -13.23 -9.54
C ASN A 46 0.31 -12.61 -8.14
N GLY A 47 1.37 -12.90 -7.39
CA GLY A 47 1.57 -12.38 -6.03
C GLY A 47 0.63 -12.97 -4.98
N SER A 48 -0.15 -14.02 -5.28
CA SER A 48 -1.21 -14.52 -4.39
C SER A 48 -0.72 -15.26 -3.13
N GLN A 49 0.56 -15.63 -3.07
CA GLN A 49 1.13 -16.38 -1.95
C GLN A 49 2.64 -16.16 -1.83
N MET A 50 3.18 -16.24 -0.60
CA MET A 50 4.60 -16.04 -0.31
C MET A 50 5.49 -17.21 -0.77
N ALA A 51 4.94 -18.43 -0.85
CA ALA A 51 5.66 -19.58 -1.37
C ALA A 51 5.35 -19.80 -2.85
N VAL A 52 6.33 -20.27 -3.62
CA VAL A 52 6.09 -20.70 -5.01
C VAL A 52 5.17 -21.92 -5.00
N GLY A 53 4.05 -21.83 -5.71
CA GLY A 53 3.15 -22.97 -5.94
C GLY A 53 2.96 -23.24 -7.42
N GLY A 54 1.82 -23.85 -7.77
CA GLY A 54 1.47 -24.11 -9.16
C GLY A 54 1.22 -22.80 -9.91
N PHE A 55 1.84 -22.64 -11.08
CA PHE A 55 1.70 -21.44 -11.91
C PHE A 55 0.22 -21.10 -12.16
N PRO A 56 -0.20 -19.82 -12.02
CA PRO A 56 0.63 -18.61 -11.82
C PRO A 56 0.84 -18.21 -10.35
N ASN A 57 0.61 -19.10 -9.38
CA ASN A 57 0.59 -18.74 -7.96
C ASN A 57 1.99 -18.71 -7.34
N GLY A 58 2.41 -17.54 -6.88
CA GLY A 58 3.70 -17.32 -6.22
C GLY A 58 3.94 -15.83 -5.95
N PRO A 59 5.04 -15.47 -5.27
CA PRO A 59 5.33 -14.08 -4.96
C PRO A 59 5.92 -13.33 -6.17
N PHE A 60 5.67 -12.04 -6.27
CA PHE A 60 6.42 -11.18 -7.18
C PHE A 60 7.90 -11.17 -6.80
N LYS A 61 8.77 -10.99 -7.80
CA LYS A 61 10.21 -10.84 -7.57
C LYS A 61 10.57 -9.44 -7.07
N THR A 62 9.81 -8.43 -7.51
CA THR A 62 10.11 -7.02 -7.24
C THR A 62 8.91 -6.33 -6.58
N ILE A 63 9.21 -5.38 -5.69
CA ILE A 63 8.20 -4.56 -5.01
C ILE A 63 7.50 -3.66 -6.03
N ALA A 64 8.23 -3.18 -7.04
CA ALA A 64 7.65 -2.39 -8.13
C ALA A 64 6.60 -3.18 -8.93
N ALA A 65 6.78 -4.50 -9.13
CA ALA A 65 5.81 -5.31 -9.87
C ALA A 65 4.52 -5.50 -9.07
N ALA A 66 4.62 -5.78 -7.77
CA ALA A 66 3.46 -5.84 -6.89
C ALA A 66 2.75 -4.48 -6.80
N THR A 67 3.50 -3.39 -6.68
CA THR A 67 2.95 -2.02 -6.64
C THR A 67 2.21 -1.66 -7.92
N ALA A 68 2.70 -2.10 -9.09
CA ALA A 68 2.09 -1.79 -10.37
C ALA A 68 0.71 -2.42 -10.58
N VAL A 69 0.41 -3.53 -9.89
CA VAL A 69 -0.91 -4.21 -9.95
C VAL A 69 -1.81 -3.88 -8.77
N ALA A 70 -1.25 -3.33 -7.69
CA ALA A 70 -2.01 -2.93 -6.52
C ALA A 70 -2.93 -1.76 -6.82
N VAL A 71 -4.15 -1.81 -6.26
CA VAL A 71 -5.12 -0.73 -6.31
C VAL A 71 -5.37 -0.17 -4.91
N ASP A 72 -6.17 0.89 -4.82
CA ASP A 72 -6.50 1.53 -3.55
C ASP A 72 -7.08 0.53 -2.54
N GLY A 73 -6.44 0.45 -1.37
CA GLY A 73 -6.82 -0.44 -0.26
C GLY A 73 -6.06 -1.77 -0.23
N ASP A 74 -5.24 -2.08 -1.23
CA ASP A 74 -4.46 -3.32 -1.26
C ASP A 74 -3.25 -3.27 -0.31
N THR A 75 -2.74 -4.47 0.01
CA THR A 75 -1.53 -4.66 0.82
C THR A 75 -0.44 -5.35 -0.01
N VAL A 76 0.79 -4.91 0.15
CA VAL A 76 1.99 -5.52 -0.43
C VAL A 76 2.88 -6.00 0.72
N THR A 77 2.87 -7.31 0.96
CA THR A 77 3.69 -7.98 1.96
C THR A 77 5.06 -8.36 1.38
N ILE A 78 6.12 -7.80 1.93
CA ILE A 78 7.48 -7.88 1.41
C ILE A 78 8.33 -8.70 2.37
N LEU A 79 8.88 -9.81 1.89
CA LEU A 79 9.83 -10.60 2.65
C LEU A 79 11.11 -9.79 2.91
N ALA A 80 11.58 -9.73 4.16
CA ALA A 80 12.76 -8.98 4.55
C ALA A 80 14.01 -9.39 3.74
N ASN A 81 14.49 -8.47 2.90
CA ASN A 81 15.70 -8.62 2.09
C ASN A 81 16.15 -7.27 1.48
N SER A 82 17.21 -7.28 0.68
CA SER A 82 17.67 -6.14 -0.11
C SER A 82 17.05 -6.14 -1.50
N TYR A 83 16.36 -5.05 -1.83
CA TYR A 83 15.71 -4.79 -3.12
C TYR A 83 16.32 -3.54 -3.73
N ALA A 84 17.15 -3.70 -4.77
CA ALA A 84 17.82 -2.57 -5.43
C ALA A 84 16.87 -1.85 -6.42
N GLU A 85 15.74 -1.33 -5.92
CA GLU A 85 14.70 -0.71 -6.75
C GLU A 85 14.13 0.58 -6.13
N ALA A 86 13.57 1.42 -6.99
CA ALA A 86 12.79 2.59 -6.61
C ALA A 86 11.30 2.25 -6.71
N ILE A 87 10.54 2.56 -5.65
CA ILE A 87 9.10 2.35 -5.60
C ILE A 87 8.41 3.65 -6.01
N SER A 88 7.44 3.56 -6.92
CA SER A 88 6.55 4.66 -7.29
C SER A 88 5.11 4.18 -7.22
N THR A 89 4.24 4.94 -6.56
CA THR A 89 2.80 4.65 -6.51
C THR A 89 1.97 5.92 -6.70
N THR A 90 0.74 5.70 -7.13
CA THR A 90 -0.34 6.69 -7.20
C THR A 90 -1.61 6.18 -6.51
N ALA A 91 -1.54 5.00 -5.89
CA ALA A 91 -2.63 4.30 -5.25
C ALA A 91 -2.39 4.23 -3.73
N ALA A 92 -3.48 4.19 -2.97
CA ALA A 92 -3.47 4.05 -1.52
C ALA A 92 -3.11 2.61 -1.10
N VAL A 93 -1.82 2.31 -0.95
CA VAL A 93 -1.28 0.96 -0.70
C VAL A 93 -0.65 0.86 0.69
N THR A 94 -0.83 -0.29 1.34
CA THR A 94 -0.08 -0.64 2.56
C THR A 94 1.10 -1.54 2.22
N TYR A 95 2.31 -1.13 2.58
CA TYR A 95 3.54 -1.90 2.47
C TYR A 95 3.89 -2.50 3.83
N GLU A 96 4.04 -3.81 3.86
CA GLU A 96 4.22 -4.57 5.09
C GLU A 96 5.53 -5.36 5.03
N VAL A 97 6.37 -5.23 6.06
CA VAL A 97 7.57 -6.06 6.19
C VAL A 97 7.20 -7.41 6.82
N GLN A 98 7.48 -8.49 6.10
CA GLN A 98 7.44 -9.85 6.62
C GLN A 98 8.86 -10.32 6.98
N THR A 99 9.11 -10.54 8.27
CA THR A 99 10.41 -11.01 8.77
C THR A 99 10.73 -12.44 8.32
N SER A 100 11.99 -12.74 8.01
CA SER A 100 12.43 -14.08 7.57
C SER A 100 13.83 -14.41 8.05
N GLY A 101 14.03 -15.59 8.67
CA GLY A 101 15.36 -16.11 9.00
C GLY A 101 16.22 -15.19 9.89
N GLY A 102 15.59 -14.37 10.75
CA GLY A 102 16.27 -13.36 11.58
C GLY A 102 16.46 -12.00 10.91
N ASN A 103 16.16 -11.87 9.62
CA ASN A 103 16.12 -10.59 8.93
C ASN A 103 14.78 -9.89 9.19
N THR A 104 14.87 -8.61 9.50
CA THR A 104 13.70 -7.73 9.71
C THR A 104 13.75 -6.48 8.83
N VAL A 105 14.74 -6.38 7.95
CA VAL A 105 14.99 -5.18 7.14
C VAL A 105 14.59 -5.43 5.69
N VAL A 106 13.79 -4.51 5.14
CA VAL A 106 13.60 -4.33 3.70
C VAL A 106 14.42 -3.13 3.28
N THR A 107 15.48 -3.35 2.47
CA THR A 107 16.29 -2.25 1.93
C THR A 107 15.82 -1.90 0.54
N ILE A 108 15.48 -0.64 0.28
CA ILE A 108 15.08 -0.14 -1.04
C ILE A 108 15.90 1.10 -1.42
N THR A 109 15.86 1.46 -2.71
CA THR A 109 16.51 2.67 -3.20
C THR A 109 15.69 3.88 -2.77
N SER A 110 14.55 4.15 -3.37
CA SER A 110 13.77 5.34 -3.07
C SER A 110 12.28 5.08 -3.10
N ILE A 111 11.52 6.02 -2.56
CA ILE A 111 10.06 6.02 -2.58
C ILE A 111 9.58 7.31 -3.26
N THR A 112 8.65 7.18 -4.19
CA THR A 112 7.99 8.29 -4.88
C THR A 112 6.47 8.17 -4.80
N HIS A 113 5.79 9.23 -4.35
CA HIS A 113 4.32 9.35 -4.35
C HIS A 113 3.89 10.48 -5.26
N ASN A 114 3.04 10.16 -6.24
CA ASN A 114 2.73 11.05 -7.36
C ASN A 114 1.24 11.39 -7.49
N SER A 115 0.40 11.11 -6.49
CA SER A 115 -1.02 11.46 -6.49
C SER A 115 -1.40 12.28 -5.25
N ALA A 116 -2.27 13.29 -5.40
CA ALA A 116 -2.69 14.13 -4.28
C ALA A 116 -3.69 13.46 -3.34
N ALA A 117 -4.32 12.39 -3.79
CA ALA A 117 -5.36 11.67 -3.06
C ALA A 117 -4.84 10.39 -2.40
N ASP A 118 -3.62 9.95 -2.71
CA ASP A 118 -3.10 8.68 -2.22
C ASP A 118 -2.59 8.78 -0.77
N THR A 119 -2.57 7.62 -0.12
CA THR A 119 -1.90 7.44 1.17
C THR A 119 -1.20 6.11 1.15
N ALA A 120 0.12 6.15 1.22
CA ALA A 120 0.91 4.94 1.38
C ALA A 120 1.30 4.75 2.84
N THR A 121 1.04 3.57 3.37
CA THR A 121 1.39 3.22 4.74
C THR A 121 2.52 2.20 4.73
N TYR A 122 3.57 2.42 5.53
CA TYR A 122 4.69 1.50 5.70
C TYR A 122 4.66 0.95 7.11
N THR A 123 4.53 -0.37 7.24
CA THR A 123 4.29 -1.06 8.52
C THR A 123 5.02 -2.41 8.59
N ASP A 124 4.98 -3.01 9.78
CA ASP A 124 5.40 -4.38 10.08
C ASP A 124 4.17 -5.31 10.11
N ALA A 125 4.33 -6.54 9.63
CA ALA A 125 3.31 -7.59 9.61
C ALA A 125 2.71 -7.93 10.96
N ALA A 126 3.51 -7.82 12.02
CA ALA A 126 3.05 -8.16 13.37
C ALA A 126 2.45 -6.97 14.13
N GLY A 127 2.48 -5.76 13.57
CA GLY A 127 2.14 -4.52 14.29
C GLY A 127 3.00 -4.26 15.55
N GLY A 128 4.04 -5.08 15.77
CA GLY A 128 4.77 -5.22 17.04
C GLY A 128 6.16 -4.56 17.08
N GLY A 129 6.61 -3.95 15.99
CA GLY A 129 7.71 -2.98 16.02
C GLY A 129 9.10 -3.52 15.66
N VAL A 130 9.21 -4.56 14.83
CA VAL A 130 10.52 -5.11 14.43
C VAL A 130 10.84 -4.94 12.95
N GLY A 131 9.82 -4.79 12.09
CA GLY A 131 9.99 -4.52 10.66
C GLY A 131 10.64 -3.15 10.41
N THR A 132 11.72 -3.13 9.64
CA THR A 132 12.48 -1.92 9.30
C THR A 132 12.51 -1.70 7.80
N PHE A 133 12.26 -0.46 7.36
CA PHE A 133 12.59 -0.02 5.99
C PHE A 133 13.89 0.77 6.01
N ALA A 134 14.87 0.35 5.22
CA ALA A 134 16.11 1.07 5.01
C ALA A 134 16.12 1.69 3.61
N LEU A 135 16.34 3.00 3.52
CA LEU A 135 16.40 3.75 2.26
C LEU A 135 17.85 4.11 1.93
N THR A 136 18.31 3.68 0.76
CA THR A 136 19.63 4.08 0.21
C THR A 136 19.54 5.31 -0.70
N GLY A 137 18.31 5.71 -1.04
CA GLY A 137 17.87 6.93 -1.74
C GLY A 137 16.89 7.73 -0.87
N GLY A 138 16.28 8.78 -1.42
CA GLY A 138 15.37 9.68 -0.70
C GLY A 138 13.89 9.28 -0.76
N ILE A 139 13.03 10.06 -0.11
CA ILE A 139 11.58 10.04 -0.30
C ILE A 139 11.19 11.27 -1.10
N THR A 140 10.43 11.09 -2.18
CA THR A 140 9.86 12.19 -2.96
C THR A 140 8.34 12.16 -2.86
N LEU A 141 7.77 13.23 -2.31
CA LEU A 141 6.32 13.45 -2.29
C LEU A 141 5.99 14.55 -3.30
N THR A 142 5.60 14.16 -4.50
CA THR A 142 5.06 15.12 -5.47
C THR A 142 3.68 15.58 -5.00
N ALA A 143 2.88 14.65 -4.46
CA ALA A 143 1.59 14.88 -3.82
C ALA A 143 1.28 13.70 -2.84
N GLY A 144 0.21 13.78 -2.04
CA GLY A 144 -0.30 12.63 -1.27
C GLY A 144 0.22 12.52 0.17
N THR A 145 0.09 11.34 0.79
CA THR A 145 0.55 11.13 2.17
C THR A 145 1.42 9.88 2.29
N VAL A 146 2.55 9.99 2.99
CA VAL A 146 3.30 8.83 3.48
C VAL A 146 3.16 8.73 4.99
N ASN A 147 2.67 7.58 5.43
CA ASN A 147 2.48 7.25 6.83
C ASN A 147 3.45 6.14 7.24
N PHE A 148 4.35 6.44 8.17
CA PHE A 148 5.17 5.43 8.83
C PHE A 148 4.43 4.93 10.06
N GLY A 149 3.88 3.72 9.98
CA GLY A 149 3.13 3.11 11.08
C GLY A 149 4.04 2.75 12.25
N THR A 150 4.02 1.48 12.65
CA THR A 150 4.89 0.97 13.73
C THR A 150 6.27 0.51 13.23
N ALA A 151 6.49 0.50 11.91
CA ALA A 151 7.78 0.16 11.33
C ALA A 151 8.83 1.25 11.61
N VAL A 152 10.07 0.82 11.87
CA VAL A 152 11.22 1.74 11.94
C VAL A 152 11.64 2.09 10.52
N VAL A 153 11.82 3.38 10.22
CA VAL A 153 12.38 3.82 8.95
C VAL A 153 13.74 4.45 9.15
N VAL A 154 14.72 3.99 8.38
CA VAL A 154 16.12 4.43 8.40
C VAL A 154 16.46 5.05 7.04
N ALA A 155 16.84 6.32 7.04
CA ALA A 155 17.16 7.09 5.84
C ALA A 155 18.41 7.97 6.09
N THR A 156 19.52 7.35 6.45
CA THR A 156 20.74 8.06 6.87
C THR A 156 21.42 8.78 5.71
N GLY A 157 21.58 10.10 5.80
CA GLY A 157 22.23 10.92 4.76
C GLY A 157 21.34 11.22 3.56
N GLN A 158 20.04 10.96 3.67
CA GLN A 158 19.10 11.00 2.57
C GLN A 158 18.28 12.30 2.56
N THR A 159 17.86 12.71 1.36
CA THR A 159 16.97 13.86 1.18
C THR A 159 15.51 13.40 1.12
N ILE A 160 14.64 14.12 1.82
CA ILE A 160 13.19 14.02 1.64
C ILE A 160 12.70 15.27 0.92
N THR A 161 12.26 15.11 -0.33
CA THR A 161 11.74 16.20 -1.16
C THR A 161 10.23 16.19 -1.11
N ARG A 162 9.62 17.34 -0.82
CA ARG A 162 8.17 17.49 -0.73
C ARG A 162 7.69 18.67 -1.57
N THR A 163 6.81 18.42 -2.52
CA THR A 163 6.16 19.47 -3.32
C THR A 163 4.73 19.71 -2.83
N LEU A 164 3.96 18.65 -2.61
CA LEU A 164 2.62 18.67 -2.00
C LEU A 164 2.46 17.40 -1.15
N GLY A 165 1.68 17.44 -0.06
CA GLY A 165 1.40 16.26 0.76
C GLY A 165 1.98 16.26 2.18
N ALA A 166 1.77 15.16 2.92
CA ALA A 166 2.13 14.99 4.33
C ALA A 166 3.05 13.79 4.60
N LEU A 167 3.92 13.95 5.61
CA LEU A 167 4.64 12.85 6.26
C LEU A 167 4.08 12.71 7.67
N THR A 168 3.59 11.54 8.04
CA THR A 168 3.01 11.27 9.36
C THR A 168 3.63 10.02 9.99
N GLY A 169 3.50 9.90 11.31
CA GLY A 169 4.05 8.80 12.09
C GLY A 169 5.41 9.08 12.69
N THR A 170 6.12 8.02 13.10
CA THR A 170 7.45 8.15 13.72
C THR A 170 8.46 8.58 12.65
N ALA A 171 9.06 9.76 12.81
CA ALA A 171 10.03 10.30 11.87
C ALA A 171 11.23 9.33 11.68
N PRO A 172 11.86 9.29 10.50
CA PRO A 172 13.05 8.48 10.27
C PRO A 172 14.11 8.72 11.34
N THR A 173 14.68 7.65 11.89
CA THR A 173 15.34 7.67 13.21
C THR A 173 16.82 8.11 13.20
N THR A 174 17.32 8.73 12.12
CA THR A 174 18.76 9.11 12.02
C THR A 174 19.00 10.58 11.69
N THR A 175 20.10 11.10 12.23
CA THR A 175 20.51 12.50 12.43
C THR A 175 20.82 13.35 11.19
N ASN A 176 20.73 12.82 9.96
CA ASN A 176 21.09 13.53 8.71
C ASN A 176 20.01 13.41 7.63
N VAL A 177 18.75 13.72 7.97
CA VAL A 177 17.68 13.81 6.96
C VAL A 177 17.52 15.26 6.54
N ASN A 178 17.85 15.57 5.28
CA ASN A 178 17.56 16.89 4.71
C ASN A 178 16.13 16.89 4.18
N VAL A 179 15.21 17.60 4.83
CA VAL A 179 13.84 17.76 4.34
C VAL A 179 13.74 19.06 3.54
N THR A 180 13.66 18.95 2.21
CA THR A 180 13.47 20.10 1.32
C THR A 180 11.99 20.21 0.93
N TYR A 181 11.32 21.29 1.36
CA TYR A 181 9.95 21.60 0.96
C TYR A 181 9.96 22.60 -0.20
N ASN A 182 9.42 22.20 -1.35
CA ASN A 182 9.36 22.98 -2.59
C ASN A 182 7.91 23.43 -2.94
N GLY A 183 6.98 23.33 -1.98
CA GLY A 183 5.57 23.72 -2.11
C GLY A 183 5.22 25.07 -1.45
N ALA A 184 3.95 25.49 -1.55
CA ALA A 184 3.45 26.64 -0.81
C ALA A 184 3.22 26.26 0.67
N LEU A 185 3.94 26.91 1.59
CA LEU A 185 3.88 26.60 3.03
C LEU A 185 2.44 26.65 3.55
N THR A 186 1.96 25.53 4.10
CA THR A 186 0.76 25.54 4.93
C THR A 186 1.16 26.00 6.33
N ALA A 187 0.32 26.80 6.99
CA ALA A 187 0.61 27.36 8.32
C ALA A 187 0.99 26.23 9.31
N GLY A 188 2.19 26.32 9.89
CA GLY A 188 2.71 25.35 10.87
C GLY A 188 3.93 24.55 10.44
N MET A 189 4.46 24.75 9.22
CA MET A 189 5.71 24.12 8.78
C MET A 189 6.86 25.12 8.76
N THR A 190 7.96 24.79 9.44
CA THR A 190 9.27 25.44 9.24
C THR A 190 10.04 24.71 8.16
N ALA A 191 10.43 25.42 7.10
CA ALA A 191 11.47 24.97 6.19
C ALA A 191 12.78 24.85 6.97
N GLY A 192 13.49 23.73 6.79
CA GLY A 192 14.87 23.57 7.28
C GLY A 192 15.85 24.35 6.42
#